data_AF-A0A4Q5T2F1-F1
#
_entry.id   AF-A0A4Q5T2F1-F1
#
_cell.length_a   1.000
_cell.length_b   1.000
_cell.length_c   1.000
_cell.angle_alpha   90.00
_cell.angle_beta   90.00
_cell.angle_gamma   90.00
#
_symmetry.space_group_name_H-M   'P 1'
#
loop_
_entity.id
_entity.type
_entity.pdbx_description
1 polymer ?
#
loop_
_entity_poly.entity_id
_entity_poly.type
_entity_poly.pdbx_seq_one_letter_code
_entity_poly.pdbx_strand_id
1 'polypeptide(L)'
;MLDIKIVPESTQENFDKGLRPKKSVQINGIIDPRSIVRSASKNDMQITLRSDDVIKQFTQYRFAEIPDHISEVTLDSGEEYAGGMMMKVTILSNKVIDHKAELEISMLPRNRDTWKRRYSLIELFDKSKELFKHYGLEEEYELFNHPQLINNANFRILKKIDDLQSKIDSQIEVILVKLQQIILEAIELVNPEHSDNIVLESFDFPVEIKTACKQYLIYFAQFLSDIGIDADTEIKEEANKTLFKVIPRDRGESLDRVKEALNIYLSVPTNPNFEKEASSQLDVSTMQLAANVMHLKSQVMMAQSTIQMKDATIEALQLSNYTYRQMLDDVDKKQAGEDVIPGIVKIKRYEGKGFSVDLAELFRRMKRKLGK
;
A
#
# COMPACT_ATOMS: atom_id res chain seq x y z
N MET A 1 4.86 -12.93 41.49
CA MET A 1 5.84 -11.94 41.00
C MET A 1 6.28 -12.36 39.62
N LEU A 2 6.13 -11.45 38.67
CA LEU A 2 6.47 -11.62 37.27
C LEU A 2 8.00 -11.51 37.09
N ASP A 3 8.66 -12.57 36.64
CA ASP A 3 10.09 -12.57 36.30
C ASP A 3 10.27 -12.45 34.77
N ILE A 4 10.75 -11.29 34.32
CA ILE A 4 11.04 -11.01 32.91
C ILE A 4 12.55 -10.84 32.75
N LYS A 5 13.14 -11.66 31.87
CA LYS A 5 14.57 -11.61 31.54
C LYS A 5 14.76 -11.44 30.05
N ILE A 6 15.71 -10.59 29.67
CA ILE A 6 16.21 -10.55 28.30
C ILE A 6 17.33 -11.57 28.18
N VAL A 7 17.14 -12.54 27.28
CA VAL A 7 18.14 -13.54 26.95
C VAL A 7 18.81 -13.14 25.63
N PRO A 8 20.14 -12.95 25.59
CA PRO A 8 20.85 -12.79 24.34
C PRO A 8 20.76 -14.11 23.55
N GLU A 9 20.38 -14.05 22.27
CA GLU A 9 20.36 -15.23 21.41
C GLU A 9 21.82 -15.65 21.15
N SER A 10 22.25 -16.78 21.71
CA SER A 10 23.61 -17.27 21.60
C SER A 10 23.79 -18.03 20.28
N THR A 11 24.09 -17.33 19.20
CA THR A 11 24.52 -17.97 17.96
C THR A 11 25.70 -17.23 17.34
N GLN A 12 26.86 -17.91 17.31
CA GLN A 12 28.07 -17.51 16.55
C GLN A 12 27.73 -17.09 15.09
N GLU A 13 26.69 -17.69 14.51
CA GLU A 13 26.18 -17.42 13.15
C GLU A 13 25.72 -15.97 12.89
N ASN A 14 25.23 -15.24 13.89
CA ASN A 14 24.77 -13.86 13.71
C ASN A 14 25.94 -12.87 13.64
N PHE A 15 27.06 -13.20 14.30
CA PHE A 15 28.27 -12.38 14.32
C PHE A 15 28.94 -12.35 12.94
N ASP A 16 28.98 -13.49 12.24
CA ASP A 16 29.59 -13.60 10.92
C ASP A 16 28.81 -12.86 9.81
N LYS A 17 27.54 -12.53 10.05
CA LYS A 17 26.67 -11.79 9.10
C LYS A 17 26.54 -10.29 9.40
N GLY A 18 27.25 -9.77 10.41
CA GLY A 18 27.17 -8.36 10.82
C GLY A 18 25.79 -7.95 11.36
N LEU A 19 24.95 -8.92 11.74
CA LEU A 19 23.62 -8.66 12.28
C LEU A 19 23.72 -8.39 13.79
N ARG A 20 22.97 -7.41 14.29
CA ARG A 20 22.90 -7.17 15.74
C ARG A 20 22.37 -8.43 16.44
N PRO A 21 22.98 -8.84 17.57
CA PRO A 21 22.50 -10.01 18.30
C PRO A 21 21.03 -9.81 18.66
N LYS A 22 20.19 -10.74 18.21
CA LYS A 22 18.78 -10.71 18.52
C LYS A 22 18.60 -10.98 20.01
N LYS A 23 17.67 -10.27 20.62
CA LYS A 23 17.31 -10.42 22.02
C LYS A 23 15.98 -11.13 22.08
N SER A 24 15.90 -12.17 22.90
CA SER A 24 14.66 -12.89 23.19
C SER A 24 14.22 -12.59 24.62
N VAL A 25 12.93 -12.71 24.88
CA VAL A 25 12.32 -12.51 26.19
C VAL A 25 12.02 -13.85 26.83
N GLN A 26 12.37 -13.99 28.09
CA GLN A 26 12.01 -15.12 28.93
C GLN A 26 11.08 -14.64 30.04
N ILE A 27 9.93 -15.30 30.18
CA ILE A 27 8.94 -15.02 31.22
C ILE A 27 8.83 -16.26 32.11
N ASN A 28 9.18 -16.13 33.39
CA ASN A 28 9.16 -17.20 34.39
C ASN A 28 9.71 -18.55 33.89
N GLY A 29 10.82 -18.52 33.17
CA GLY A 29 11.46 -19.74 32.64
C GLY A 29 11.15 -20.06 31.17
N ILE A 30 10.02 -19.59 30.62
CA ILE A 30 9.61 -19.88 29.24
C ILE A 30 10.17 -18.82 28.29
N ILE A 31 10.89 -19.23 27.24
CA ILE A 31 11.52 -18.34 26.26
C ILE A 31 10.56 -18.13 25.09
N ASP A 32 10.38 -16.88 24.68
CA ASP A 32 9.76 -16.49 23.41
C ASP A 32 10.85 -16.26 22.35
N PRO A 33 11.13 -17.23 21.46
CA PRO A 33 12.19 -17.10 20.44
C PRO A 33 11.84 -16.08 19.34
N ARG A 34 10.57 -15.67 19.25
CA ARG A 34 10.07 -14.73 18.24
C ARG A 34 9.86 -13.33 18.79
N SER A 35 10.07 -13.13 20.09
CA SER A 35 9.95 -11.83 20.72
C SER A 35 10.89 -10.79 20.11
N ILE A 36 10.50 -9.53 20.25
CA ILE A 36 11.28 -8.38 19.80
C ILE A 36 11.46 -7.46 21.01
N VAL A 37 12.69 -7.05 21.28
CA VAL A 37 13.00 -6.09 22.35
C VAL A 37 13.59 -4.84 21.73
N ARG A 38 12.95 -3.70 22.00
CA ARG A 38 13.47 -2.36 21.70
C ARG A 38 13.73 -1.64 23.02
N SER A 39 14.78 -0.84 23.07
CA SER A 39 15.12 -0.06 24.26
C SER A 39 15.71 1.25 23.81
N ALA A 40 15.04 2.35 24.17
CA ALA A 40 15.58 3.69 23.98
C ALA A 40 16.49 4.07 25.15
N SER A 41 16.19 3.54 26.36
CA SER A 41 17.02 3.70 27.55
C SER A 41 16.93 2.47 28.46
N LYS A 42 17.73 2.43 29.53
CA LYS A 42 17.68 1.36 30.54
C LYS A 42 16.32 1.23 31.24
N ASN A 43 15.54 2.31 31.29
CA ASN A 43 14.24 2.37 31.96
C ASN A 43 13.07 2.51 30.98
N ASP A 44 13.32 2.33 29.68
CA ASP A 44 12.32 2.48 28.63
C ASP A 44 12.48 1.31 27.65
N MET A 45 11.95 0.17 28.08
CA MET A 45 11.97 -1.07 27.32
C MET A 45 10.60 -1.36 26.74
N GLN A 46 10.59 -1.60 25.43
CA GLN A 46 9.42 -2.04 24.68
C GLN A 46 9.62 -3.50 24.27
N ILE A 47 8.63 -4.33 24.57
CA ILE A 47 8.67 -5.76 24.30
C ILE A 47 7.51 -6.13 23.39
N THR A 48 7.77 -6.94 22.38
CA THR A 48 6.72 -7.63 21.62
C THR A 48 6.82 -9.12 21.89
N LEU A 49 5.75 -9.72 22.41
CA LEU A 49 5.59 -11.15 22.64
C LEU A 49 4.78 -11.77 21.47
N ARG A 50 5.20 -12.95 21.02
CA ARG A 50 4.65 -13.68 19.88
C ARG A 50 4.45 -15.17 20.14
N SER A 51 4.94 -15.72 21.24
CA SER A 51 4.67 -17.11 21.62
C SER A 51 3.37 -17.18 22.42
N ASP A 52 2.40 -17.99 21.97
CA ASP A 52 1.09 -18.09 22.62
C ASP A 52 1.19 -18.55 24.07
N ASP A 53 2.11 -19.49 24.37
CA ASP A 53 2.36 -19.95 25.74
C ASP A 53 2.89 -18.83 26.63
N VAL A 54 3.78 -17.99 26.10
CA VAL A 54 4.37 -16.86 26.81
C VAL A 54 3.35 -15.73 27.00
N ILE A 55 2.55 -15.43 25.97
CA ILE A 55 1.44 -14.47 26.05
C ILE A 55 0.42 -14.92 27.08
N LYS A 56 -0.01 -16.18 27.03
CA LYS A 56 -0.95 -16.76 27.98
C LYS A 56 -0.41 -16.70 29.40
N GLN A 57 0.86 -17.01 29.61
CA GLN A 57 1.48 -16.91 30.93
C GLN A 57 1.58 -15.46 31.42
N PHE A 58 2.03 -14.54 30.57
CA PHE A 58 2.17 -13.11 30.90
C PHE A 58 0.83 -12.47 31.29
N THR A 59 -0.24 -12.78 30.56
CA THR A 59 -1.57 -12.19 30.78
C THR A 59 -2.25 -12.67 32.07
N GLN A 60 -1.75 -13.72 32.74
CA GLN A 60 -2.25 -14.13 34.07
C GLN A 60 -1.85 -13.20 35.21
N TYR A 61 -0.89 -12.30 34.97
CA TYR A 61 -0.37 -11.37 35.96
C TYR A 61 -1.22 -10.09 36.03
N ARG A 62 -1.05 -9.34 37.12
CA ARG A 62 -1.70 -8.04 37.31
C ARG A 62 -0.92 -6.93 36.61
N PHE A 63 -1.60 -5.85 36.22
CA PHE A 63 -0.91 -4.66 35.67
C PHE A 63 0.12 -4.08 36.65
N ALA A 64 -0.18 -4.11 37.95
CA ALA A 64 0.73 -3.68 39.01
C ALA A 64 2.05 -4.47 39.04
N GLU A 65 2.06 -5.73 38.56
CA GLU A 65 3.25 -6.59 38.56
C GLU A 65 4.18 -6.37 37.36
N ILE A 66 3.76 -5.58 36.36
CA ILE A 66 4.64 -5.20 35.24
C ILE A 66 5.79 -4.32 35.77
N PRO A 67 7.06 -4.68 35.55
CA PRO A 67 8.20 -3.89 36.00
C PRO A 67 8.24 -2.46 35.43
N ASP A 68 8.62 -1.48 36.26
CA ASP A 68 8.60 -0.05 35.87
C ASP A 68 9.58 0.32 34.75
N HIS A 69 10.60 -0.50 34.49
CA HIS A 69 11.55 -0.28 33.40
C HIS A 69 11.01 -0.75 32.03
N ILE A 70 9.82 -1.37 32.00
CA ILE A 70 9.11 -1.79 30.79
C ILE A 70 7.97 -0.79 30.57
N SER A 71 8.12 0.04 29.55
CA SER A 71 7.14 1.05 29.17
C SER A 71 6.02 0.47 28.31
N GLU A 72 6.30 -0.59 27.56
CA GLU A 72 5.38 -1.15 26.58
C GLU A 72 5.52 -2.67 26.45
N VAL A 73 4.40 -3.38 26.47
CA VAL A 73 4.32 -4.80 26.10
C VAL A 73 3.25 -5.02 25.04
N THR A 74 3.66 -5.33 23.82
CA THR A 74 2.78 -5.74 22.73
C THR A 74 2.59 -7.25 22.71
N LEU A 75 1.35 -7.70 22.66
CA LEU A 75 0.93 -9.09 22.47
C LEU A 75 0.51 -9.27 21.01
N ASP A 76 1.27 -10.07 20.26
CA ASP A 76 1.12 -10.28 18.81
C ASP A 76 1.02 -11.78 18.54
N SER A 77 -0.15 -12.39 18.80
CA SER A 77 -0.39 -13.82 18.56
C SER A 77 -0.35 -14.17 17.06
N GLY A 78 -0.53 -13.18 16.18
CA GLY A 78 -0.65 -13.38 14.74
C GLY A 78 -1.96 -14.07 14.33
N GLU A 79 -2.89 -14.25 15.27
CA GLU A 79 -4.20 -14.82 15.00
C GLU A 79 -5.10 -13.82 14.26
N GLU A 80 -5.99 -14.38 13.45
CA GLU A 80 -7.00 -13.64 12.71
C GLU A 80 -8.20 -13.41 13.64
N TYR A 81 -8.53 -12.14 13.83
CA TYR A 81 -9.69 -11.65 14.55
C TYR A 81 -10.84 -11.35 13.56
N ALA A 82 -12.01 -11.03 14.10
CA ALA A 82 -13.26 -10.85 13.35
C ALA A 82 -13.08 -10.06 12.03
N GLY A 83 -13.71 -10.56 10.96
CA GLY A 83 -13.68 -9.91 9.64
C GLY A 83 -12.38 -10.08 8.84
N GLY A 84 -11.40 -10.83 9.35
CA GLY A 84 -10.11 -11.06 8.70
C GLY A 84 -9.03 -10.02 9.04
N MET A 85 -9.21 -9.35 10.17
CA MET A 85 -8.24 -8.42 10.73
C MET A 85 -7.36 -9.13 11.74
N MET A 86 -6.05 -8.93 11.70
CA MET A 86 -5.17 -9.23 12.82
C MET A 86 -5.37 -8.21 13.94
N MET A 87 -5.23 -8.67 15.17
CA MET A 87 -5.33 -7.84 16.35
C MET A 87 -4.02 -7.87 17.12
N LYS A 88 -3.61 -6.71 17.62
CA LYS A 88 -2.50 -6.57 18.57
C LYS A 88 -3.00 -5.86 19.79
N VAL A 89 -2.60 -6.35 20.95
CA VAL A 89 -2.91 -5.73 22.23
C VAL A 89 -1.62 -5.20 22.82
N THR A 90 -1.54 -3.89 22.99
CA THR A 90 -0.38 -3.21 23.56
C THR A 90 -0.73 -2.68 24.94
N ILE A 91 0.06 -3.07 25.93
CA ILE A 91 -0.04 -2.58 27.30
C ILE A 91 0.98 -1.46 27.46
N LEU A 92 0.49 -0.24 27.66
CA LEU A 92 1.30 0.93 27.94
C LEU A 92 1.38 1.11 29.46
N SER A 93 2.58 0.96 30.01
CA SER A 93 2.86 1.16 31.42
C SER A 93 3.46 2.55 31.61
N ASN A 94 2.62 3.54 31.91
CA ASN A 94 3.06 4.91 32.17
C ASN A 94 3.27 5.14 33.68
N LYS A 95 3.83 4.13 34.36
CA LYS A 95 4.00 4.14 35.83
C LYS A 95 4.99 5.20 36.31
N VAL A 96 5.91 5.63 35.45
CA VAL A 96 6.93 6.63 35.78
C VAL A 96 6.34 8.04 35.91
N ILE A 97 5.24 8.33 35.21
CA ILE A 97 4.66 9.68 35.16
C ILE A 97 3.38 9.76 36.00
N ASP A 98 2.44 8.81 35.84
CA ASP A 98 1.08 8.96 36.37
C ASP A 98 0.54 7.75 37.15
N HIS A 99 1.32 6.68 37.36
CA HIS A 99 0.84 5.40 37.91
C HIS A 99 -0.39 4.84 37.18
N LYS A 100 -0.45 5.01 35.86
CA LYS A 100 -1.55 4.50 35.02
C LYS A 100 -1.06 3.42 34.07
N ALA A 101 -1.96 2.50 33.75
CA ALA A 101 -1.79 1.57 32.65
C ALA A 101 -2.89 1.83 31.60
N GLU A 102 -2.55 1.65 30.34
CA GLU A 102 -3.50 1.74 29.24
C GLU A 102 -3.40 0.48 28.38
N LEU A 103 -4.55 0.02 27.89
CA LEU A 103 -4.64 -1.02 26.89
C LEU A 103 -4.94 -0.36 25.54
N GLU A 104 -3.98 -0.43 24.62
CA GLU A 104 -4.19 -0.08 23.22
C GLU A 104 -4.48 -1.35 22.42
N ILE A 105 -5.62 -1.40 21.74
CA ILE A 105 -5.96 -2.48 20.81
C ILE A 105 -5.85 -1.93 19.40
N SER A 106 -4.92 -2.49 18.65
CA SER A 106 -4.65 -2.15 17.26
C SER A 106 -5.22 -3.24 16.35
N MET A 107 -6.10 -2.85 15.43
CA MET A 107 -6.65 -3.76 14.42
C MET A 107 -6.12 -3.43 13.02
N LEU A 108 -5.72 -4.48 12.32
CA LEU A 108 -5.01 -4.40 11.04
C LEU A 108 -5.54 -5.47 10.10
N PRO A 109 -5.88 -5.17 8.84
CA PRO A 109 -6.14 -6.23 7.87
C PRO A 109 -4.89 -7.12 7.75
N ARG A 110 -5.08 -8.45 7.68
CA ARG A 110 -3.97 -9.41 7.55
C ARG A 110 -3.08 -9.11 6.34
N ASN A 111 -3.71 -8.70 5.25
CA ASN A 111 -3.02 -8.25 4.06
C ASN A 111 -3.72 -6.98 3.53
N ARG A 112 -3.04 -5.85 3.66
CA ARG A 112 -3.53 -4.53 3.25
C ARG A 112 -3.78 -4.46 1.75
N ASP A 113 -2.85 -4.99 0.97
CA ASP A 113 -2.91 -4.95 -0.50
C ASP A 113 -4.00 -5.87 -1.07
N THR A 114 -4.45 -6.83 -0.26
CA THR A 114 -5.55 -7.74 -0.62
C THR A 114 -6.82 -7.51 0.19
N TRP A 115 -7.02 -6.33 0.77
CA TRP A 115 -8.34 -5.98 1.31
C TRP A 115 -9.34 -5.90 0.15
N LYS A 116 -10.03 -7.01 -0.10
CA LYS A 116 -10.98 -7.22 -1.21
C LYS A 116 -12.43 -7.18 -0.71
N ARG A 117 -12.68 -6.58 0.46
CA ARG A 117 -14.04 -6.40 0.96
C ARG A 117 -14.73 -5.31 0.13
N ARG A 118 -16.05 -5.39 0.04
CA ARG A 118 -16.90 -4.41 -0.65
C ARG A 118 -17.11 -3.11 0.15
N TYR A 119 -16.35 -2.91 1.23
CA TYR A 119 -16.34 -1.72 2.06
C TYR A 119 -14.90 -1.36 2.40
N SER A 120 -14.62 -0.06 2.52
CA SER A 120 -13.30 0.42 2.90
C SER A 120 -13.08 0.25 4.40
N LEU A 121 -11.81 0.23 4.83
CA LEU A 121 -11.48 0.25 6.26
C LEU A 121 -11.91 1.56 6.93
N ILE A 122 -11.98 2.65 6.16
CA ILE A 122 -12.44 3.95 6.65
C ILE A 122 -13.93 3.89 6.95
N GLU A 123 -14.74 3.32 6.06
CA GLU A 123 -16.18 3.13 6.27
C GLU A 123 -16.44 2.27 7.51
N LEU A 124 -15.71 1.15 7.64
CA LEU A 124 -15.82 0.30 8.82
C LEU A 124 -15.46 1.05 10.11
N PHE A 125 -14.40 1.86 10.08
CA PHE A 125 -13.97 2.65 11.22
C PHE A 125 -15.00 3.70 11.61
N ASP A 126 -15.48 4.49 10.64
CA ASP A 126 -16.45 5.55 10.88
C ASP A 126 -17.75 4.95 11.47
N LYS A 127 -18.19 3.81 10.92
CA LYS A 127 -19.35 3.09 11.44
C LYS A 127 -19.12 2.53 12.84
N SER A 128 -17.94 1.97 13.10
CA SER A 128 -17.56 1.51 14.44
C SER A 128 -17.61 2.68 15.44
N LYS A 129 -17.06 3.83 15.08
CA LYS A 129 -17.07 5.04 15.92
C LYS A 129 -18.49 5.51 16.25
N GLU A 130 -19.40 5.48 15.27
CA GLU A 130 -20.83 5.76 15.50
C GLU A 130 -21.45 4.78 16.50
N LEU A 131 -21.13 3.49 16.41
CA LEU A 131 -21.61 2.48 17.35
C LEU A 131 -21.04 2.66 18.76
N PHE A 132 -19.74 2.99 18.90
CA PHE A 132 -19.17 3.34 20.20
C PHE A 132 -19.94 4.47 20.87
N LYS A 133 -20.31 5.51 20.10
CA LYS A 133 -21.16 6.59 20.57
C LYS A 133 -22.55 6.12 20.94
N HIS A 134 -23.18 5.30 20.10
CA HIS A 134 -24.50 4.74 20.34
C HIS A 134 -24.58 3.96 21.66
N TYR A 135 -23.53 3.18 21.95
CA TYR A 135 -23.41 2.41 23.20
C TYR A 135 -22.89 3.22 24.39
N GLY A 136 -22.63 4.52 24.25
CA GLY A 136 -22.16 5.39 25.33
C GLY A 136 -20.73 5.11 25.79
N LEU A 137 -19.87 4.59 24.91
CA LEU A 137 -18.52 4.14 25.22
C LEU A 137 -17.43 5.21 24.98
N GLU A 138 -17.80 6.43 24.58
CA GLU A 138 -16.84 7.51 24.24
C GLU A 138 -16.02 7.99 25.44
N GLU A 139 -16.55 7.89 26.66
CA GLU A 139 -15.81 8.26 27.87
C GLU A 139 -14.82 7.15 28.29
N GLU A 140 -15.10 5.92 27.88
CA GLU A 140 -14.31 4.75 28.24
C GLU A 140 -13.17 4.47 27.26
N TYR A 141 -13.35 4.82 25.99
CA TYR A 141 -12.45 4.46 24.92
C TYR A 141 -12.09 5.65 24.04
N GLU A 142 -10.80 5.83 23.76
CA GLU A 142 -10.33 6.81 22.78
C GLU A 142 -10.05 6.09 21.45
N LEU A 143 -10.77 6.50 20.39
CA LEU A 143 -10.61 5.93 19.05
C LEU A 143 -9.71 6.82 18.21
N PHE A 144 -8.62 6.24 17.71
CA PHE A 144 -7.69 6.93 16.82
C PHE A 144 -7.76 6.35 15.41
N ASN A 145 -7.95 7.25 14.44
CA ASN A 145 -7.70 7.01 13.03
C ASN A 145 -6.68 8.02 12.56
N HIS A 146 -5.53 7.54 12.10
CA HIS A 146 -4.46 8.39 11.60
C HIS A 146 -4.36 8.22 10.08
N PRO A 147 -5.20 8.91 9.28
CA PRO A 147 -5.29 8.70 7.83
C PRO A 147 -3.97 8.99 7.09
N GLN A 148 -3.06 9.75 7.69
CA GLN A 148 -1.77 10.11 7.10
C GLN A 148 -0.60 9.17 7.46
N LEU A 149 -0.77 8.25 8.42
CA LEU A 149 0.28 7.28 8.76
C LEU A 149 0.08 6.02 7.92
N ILE A 150 0.59 6.09 6.69
CA ILE A 150 0.54 5.04 5.65
C ILE A 150 1.03 3.67 6.17
N ASN A 151 1.77 3.60 7.28
CA ASN A 151 2.48 2.39 7.68
C ASN A 151 2.01 1.65 8.95
N ASN A 152 1.26 2.20 9.91
CA ASN A 152 1.04 1.48 11.20
C ASN A 152 -0.33 1.76 11.86
N ALA A 153 -1.25 0.80 11.69
CA ALA A 153 -2.53 0.65 12.41
C ALA A 153 -3.51 1.84 12.29
N ASN A 154 -4.49 1.70 11.39
CA ASN A 154 -5.47 2.76 11.11
C ASN A 154 -6.67 2.70 12.07
N PHE A 155 -6.79 1.64 12.87
CA PHE A 155 -7.77 1.58 13.94
C PHE A 155 -7.10 1.21 15.25
N ARG A 156 -7.08 2.17 16.18
CA ARG A 156 -6.61 1.95 17.54
C ARG A 156 -7.69 2.35 18.53
N ILE A 157 -7.86 1.53 19.55
CA ILE A 157 -8.77 1.75 20.65
C ILE A 157 -7.93 1.78 21.91
N LEU A 158 -7.95 2.88 22.64
CA LEU A 158 -7.24 3.03 23.90
C LEU A 158 -8.24 2.97 25.05
N LYS A 159 -8.00 2.07 26.03
CA LYS A 159 -8.75 1.96 27.28
C LYS A 159 -7.83 2.23 28.45
N LYS A 160 -8.18 3.20 29.29
CA LYS A 160 -7.50 3.45 30.56
C LYS A 160 -7.87 2.36 31.56
N ILE A 161 -6.88 1.87 32.31
CA ILE A 161 -7.03 0.83 33.33
C ILE A 161 -6.92 1.47 34.71
N ASP A 162 -8.06 1.56 35.39
CA ASP A 162 -8.13 2.14 36.74
C ASP A 162 -7.70 1.15 37.83
N ASP A 163 -8.08 -0.12 37.69
CA ASP A 163 -7.70 -1.18 38.63
C ASP A 163 -6.43 -1.90 38.19
N LEU A 164 -5.29 -1.42 38.67
CA LEU A 164 -4.00 -2.07 38.42
C LEU A 164 -3.84 -3.44 39.11
N GLN A 165 -4.74 -3.79 40.04
CA GLN A 165 -4.74 -5.10 40.71
C GLN A 165 -5.53 -6.15 39.92
N SER A 166 -6.28 -5.75 38.90
CA SER A 166 -6.93 -6.67 37.98
C SER A 166 -5.89 -7.45 37.16
N LYS A 167 -6.26 -8.67 36.77
CA LYS A 167 -5.43 -9.47 35.86
C LYS A 167 -5.56 -8.92 34.43
N ILE A 168 -4.44 -8.96 33.70
CA ILE A 168 -4.36 -8.48 32.32
C ILE A 168 -5.35 -9.23 31.41
N ASP A 169 -5.39 -10.56 31.48
CA ASP A 169 -6.29 -11.39 30.67
C ASP A 169 -7.77 -11.03 30.84
N SER A 170 -8.21 -10.82 32.08
CA SER A 170 -9.60 -10.49 32.39
C SER A 170 -10.03 -9.15 31.79
N GLN A 171 -9.14 -8.15 31.81
CA GLN A 171 -9.41 -6.85 31.20
C GLN A 171 -9.42 -6.95 29.67
N ILE A 172 -8.47 -7.71 29.10
CA ILE A 172 -8.42 -7.96 27.66
C ILE A 172 -9.72 -8.64 27.21
N GLU A 173 -10.14 -9.73 27.86
CA GLU A 173 -11.33 -10.48 27.49
C GLU A 173 -12.61 -9.61 27.48
N VAL A 174 -12.82 -8.82 28.53
CA VAL A 174 -13.97 -7.91 28.63
C VAL A 174 -13.99 -6.91 27.47
N ILE A 175 -12.84 -6.36 27.12
CA ILE A 175 -12.75 -5.41 26.00
C ILE A 175 -12.99 -6.15 24.68
N LEU A 176 -12.36 -7.31 24.47
CA LEU A 176 -12.46 -8.07 23.23
C LEU A 176 -13.89 -8.52 22.93
N VAL A 177 -14.67 -8.92 23.93
CA VAL A 177 -16.08 -9.29 23.72
C VAL A 177 -16.89 -8.09 23.21
N LYS A 178 -16.74 -6.92 23.84
CA LYS A 178 -17.42 -5.68 23.42
C LYS A 178 -16.98 -5.25 22.02
N LEU A 179 -15.67 -5.29 21.74
CA LEU A 179 -15.12 -4.94 20.44
C LEU A 179 -15.61 -5.87 19.34
N GLN A 180 -15.65 -7.17 19.61
CA GLN A 180 -16.13 -8.15 18.63
C GLN A 180 -17.57 -7.83 18.23
N GLN A 181 -18.44 -7.55 19.20
CA GLN A 181 -19.83 -7.20 18.93
C GLN A 181 -19.92 -5.94 18.07
N ILE A 182 -19.23 -4.86 18.45
CA ILE A 182 -19.26 -3.59 17.72
C ILE A 182 -18.71 -3.75 16.30
N ILE A 183 -17.62 -4.51 16.13
CA ILE A 183 -16.99 -4.68 14.81
C ILE A 183 -17.85 -5.54 13.90
N LEU A 184 -18.45 -6.62 14.42
CA LEU A 184 -19.37 -7.42 13.61
C LEU A 184 -20.59 -6.61 13.20
N GLU A 185 -21.19 -5.86 14.11
CA GLU A 185 -22.31 -4.97 13.80
C GLU A 185 -21.91 -3.88 12.80
N ALA A 186 -20.73 -3.28 12.96
CA ALA A 186 -20.21 -2.31 12.00
C ALA A 186 -20.02 -2.94 10.62
N ILE A 187 -19.48 -4.17 10.54
CA ILE A 187 -19.33 -4.93 9.29
C ILE A 187 -20.69 -5.12 8.62
N GLU A 188 -21.72 -5.57 9.35
CA GLU A 188 -23.07 -5.73 8.81
C GLU A 188 -23.62 -4.40 8.26
N LEU A 189 -23.40 -3.29 8.97
CA LEU A 189 -23.88 -1.97 8.56
C LEU A 189 -23.14 -1.37 7.35
N VAL A 190 -21.89 -1.77 7.10
CA VAL A 190 -21.11 -1.32 5.93
C VAL A 190 -21.12 -2.32 4.77
N ASN A 191 -21.51 -3.57 5.01
CA ASN A 191 -21.54 -4.57 3.96
C ASN A 191 -22.71 -4.27 3.01
N PRO A 192 -22.45 -4.06 1.71
CA PRO A 192 -23.51 -3.66 0.79
C PRO A 192 -24.56 -4.74 0.52
N GLU A 193 -24.34 -6.00 0.95
CA GLU A 193 -25.42 -7.01 0.97
C GLU A 193 -26.55 -6.67 1.95
N HIS A 194 -26.31 -5.72 2.88
CA HIS A 194 -27.28 -5.20 3.84
C HIS A 194 -27.54 -3.69 3.63
N SER A 195 -26.79 -3.02 2.75
CA SER A 195 -27.16 -1.70 2.24
C SER A 195 -28.07 -1.88 1.03
N ASP A 196 -29.37 -2.00 1.26
CA ASP A 196 -30.37 -2.39 0.26
C ASP A 196 -30.43 -1.54 -1.04
N ASN A 197 -29.62 -0.48 -1.20
CA ASN A 197 -29.74 0.51 -2.28
C ASN A 197 -28.41 0.99 -2.89
N ILE A 198 -27.33 0.18 -2.95
CA ILE A 198 -26.06 0.65 -3.53
C ILE A 198 -25.40 -0.41 -4.42
N VAL A 199 -24.93 0.00 -5.60
CA VAL A 199 -23.99 -0.76 -6.44
C VAL A 199 -22.60 -0.15 -6.28
N LEU A 200 -21.62 -0.94 -5.85
CA LEU A 200 -20.23 -0.51 -5.69
C LEU A 200 -19.31 -1.41 -6.52
N GLU A 201 -18.56 -0.80 -7.43
CA GLU A 201 -17.56 -1.48 -8.27
C GLU A 201 -16.18 -0.85 -8.11
N SER A 202 -15.13 -1.65 -8.27
CA SER A 202 -13.74 -1.22 -8.12
C SER A 202 -12.95 -1.49 -9.40
N PHE A 203 -12.29 -0.45 -9.91
CA PHE A 203 -11.53 -0.51 -11.15
C PHE A 203 -10.05 -0.18 -10.92
N ASP A 204 -9.19 -0.91 -11.63
CA ASP A 204 -7.74 -0.67 -11.69
C ASP A 204 -7.38 -0.21 -13.10
N PHE A 205 -7.53 1.10 -13.37
CA PHE A 205 -7.29 1.68 -14.69
C PHE A 205 -5.81 2.02 -14.88
N PRO A 206 -5.22 1.74 -16.05
CA PRO A 206 -3.89 2.23 -16.40
C PRO A 206 -3.84 3.76 -16.30
N VAL A 207 -2.73 4.29 -15.78
CA VAL A 207 -2.56 5.73 -15.48
C VAL A 207 -2.79 6.60 -16.73
N GLU A 208 -2.43 6.08 -17.90
CA GLU A 208 -2.50 6.77 -19.18
C GLU A 208 -3.94 7.02 -19.64
N ILE A 209 -4.89 6.16 -19.25
CA ILE A 209 -6.30 6.25 -19.65
C ILE A 209 -7.26 6.43 -18.47
N LYS A 210 -6.75 6.46 -17.23
CA LYS A 210 -7.56 6.55 -16.00
C LYS A 210 -8.56 7.70 -16.04
N THR A 211 -8.13 8.89 -16.46
CA THR A 211 -9.01 10.07 -16.56
C THR A 211 -10.15 9.84 -17.56
N ALA A 212 -9.86 9.23 -18.71
CA ALA A 212 -10.84 8.93 -19.75
C ALA A 212 -11.91 7.95 -19.25
N CYS A 213 -11.46 6.87 -18.60
CA CYS A 213 -12.35 5.87 -18.03
C CYS A 213 -13.25 6.46 -16.93
N LYS A 214 -12.69 7.32 -16.05
CA LYS A 214 -13.48 8.03 -15.03
C LYS A 214 -14.54 8.93 -15.65
N GLN A 215 -14.19 9.71 -16.68
CA GLN A 215 -15.16 10.54 -17.39
C GLN A 215 -16.27 9.70 -18.02
N TYR A 216 -15.92 8.54 -18.59
CA TYR A 216 -16.91 7.62 -19.14
C TYR A 216 -17.88 7.07 -18.07
N LEU A 217 -17.38 6.75 -16.87
CA LEU A 217 -18.21 6.34 -15.74
C LEU A 217 -19.14 7.46 -15.23
N ILE A 218 -18.73 8.72 -15.30
CA ILE A 218 -19.59 9.86 -14.92
C ILE A 218 -20.86 9.91 -15.80
N TYR A 219 -20.73 9.58 -17.09
CA TYR A 219 -21.88 9.54 -18.00
C TYR A 219 -22.84 8.37 -17.76
N PHE A 220 -22.48 7.42 -16.89
CA PHE A 220 -23.36 6.31 -16.54
C PHE A 220 -24.64 6.78 -15.84
N ALA A 221 -24.59 7.84 -15.02
CA ALA A 221 -25.78 8.41 -14.40
C ALA A 221 -26.81 8.87 -15.45
N GLN A 222 -26.33 9.50 -16.53
CA GLN A 222 -27.19 9.91 -17.64
C GLN A 222 -27.75 8.70 -18.37
N PHE A 223 -26.94 7.67 -18.65
CA PHE A 223 -27.39 6.43 -19.26
C PHE A 223 -28.49 5.73 -18.44
N LEU A 224 -28.36 5.69 -17.11
CA LEU A 224 -29.40 5.18 -16.22
C LEU A 224 -30.69 5.99 -16.35
N SER A 225 -30.60 7.32 -16.33
CA SER A 225 -31.75 8.21 -16.52
C SER A 225 -32.46 7.97 -17.85
N ASP A 226 -31.69 7.77 -18.93
CA ASP A 226 -32.22 7.49 -20.27
C ASP A 226 -33.01 6.16 -20.35
N ILE A 227 -32.66 5.18 -19.52
CA ILE A 227 -33.41 3.91 -19.40
C ILE A 227 -34.46 3.92 -18.28
N GLY A 228 -34.74 5.11 -17.73
CA GLY A 228 -35.76 5.34 -16.71
C GLY A 228 -35.37 4.91 -15.30
N ILE A 229 -34.07 4.95 -14.97
CA ILE A 229 -33.52 4.66 -13.63
C ILE A 229 -32.93 5.95 -13.05
N ASP A 230 -33.48 6.47 -11.95
CA ASP A 230 -32.97 7.69 -11.31
C ASP A 230 -31.96 7.34 -10.20
N ALA A 231 -30.67 7.63 -10.45
CA ALA A 231 -29.59 7.29 -9.54
C ALA A 231 -28.52 8.37 -9.47
N ASP A 232 -27.94 8.54 -8.29
CA ASP A 232 -26.74 9.34 -8.08
C ASP A 232 -25.49 8.46 -8.21
N THR A 233 -24.40 9.04 -8.73
CA THR A 233 -23.13 8.33 -8.86
C THR A 233 -22.01 9.07 -8.16
N GLU A 234 -21.10 8.33 -7.53
CA GLU A 234 -19.92 8.86 -6.85
C GLU A 234 -18.67 8.12 -7.32
N ILE A 235 -17.58 8.86 -7.57
CA ILE A 235 -16.27 8.29 -7.90
C ILE A 235 -15.26 8.75 -6.86
N LYS A 236 -14.58 7.79 -6.23
CA LYS A 236 -13.49 8.01 -5.26
C LYS A 236 -12.20 7.35 -5.74
N GLU A 237 -11.07 7.93 -5.37
CA GLU A 237 -9.76 7.30 -5.58
C GLU A 237 -9.18 6.81 -4.26
N GLU A 238 -8.86 5.52 -4.19
CA GLU A 238 -8.25 4.90 -3.01
C GLU A 238 -7.14 3.93 -3.44
N ALA A 239 -5.93 4.10 -2.92
CA ALA A 239 -4.82 3.15 -3.07
C ALA A 239 -4.61 2.64 -4.52
N ASN A 240 -4.50 3.57 -5.48
CA ASN A 240 -4.40 3.32 -6.93
C ASN A 240 -5.65 2.77 -7.63
N LYS A 241 -6.73 2.49 -6.91
CA LYS A 241 -8.01 2.05 -7.49
C LYS A 241 -8.99 3.22 -7.63
N THR A 242 -9.92 3.04 -8.55
CA THR A 242 -11.09 3.90 -8.73
C THR A 242 -12.31 3.16 -8.19
N LEU A 243 -12.91 3.68 -7.11
CA LEU A 243 -14.18 3.17 -6.58
C LEU A 243 -15.32 3.92 -7.27
N PHE A 244 -16.25 3.17 -7.85
CA PHE A 244 -17.44 3.70 -8.49
C PHE A 244 -18.67 3.22 -7.75
N LYS A 245 -19.47 4.18 -7.29
CA LYS A 245 -20.65 3.94 -6.48
C LYS A 245 -21.87 4.48 -7.20
N VAL A 246 -22.95 3.70 -7.21
CA VAL A 246 -24.25 4.07 -7.78
C VAL A 246 -25.30 3.90 -6.69
N ILE A 247 -26.10 4.94 -6.46
CA ILE A 247 -27.11 5.02 -5.41
C ILE A 247 -28.45 5.32 -6.09
N PRO A 248 -29.29 4.32 -6.36
CA PRO A 248 -30.65 4.54 -6.84
C PRO A 248 -31.45 5.39 -5.85
N ARG A 249 -32.23 6.34 -6.37
CA ARG A 249 -33.07 7.20 -5.53
C ARG A 249 -34.35 6.51 -5.10
N ASP A 250 -34.89 5.64 -5.94
CA ASP A 250 -36.05 4.81 -5.60
C ASP A 250 -35.60 3.45 -5.05
N ARG A 251 -36.15 3.08 -3.89
CA ARG A 251 -35.93 1.75 -3.27
C ARG A 251 -36.60 0.62 -4.06
N GLY A 252 -37.56 0.96 -4.95
CA GLY A 252 -38.22 0.01 -5.85
C GLY A 252 -37.37 -0.41 -7.05
N GLU A 253 -36.30 0.32 -7.37
CA GLU A 253 -35.37 -0.05 -8.44
C GLU A 253 -34.46 -1.18 -7.98
N SER A 254 -34.61 -2.36 -8.59
CA SER A 254 -33.75 -3.50 -8.28
C SER A 254 -32.28 -3.18 -8.61
N LEU A 255 -31.40 -3.33 -7.62
CA LEU A 255 -29.94 -3.24 -7.81
C LEU A 255 -29.42 -4.17 -8.91
N ASP A 256 -30.11 -5.28 -9.18
CA ASP A 256 -29.73 -6.19 -10.24
C ASP A 256 -29.91 -5.53 -11.61
N ARG A 257 -30.95 -4.71 -11.80
CA ARG A 257 -31.14 -3.92 -13.04
C ARG A 257 -30.02 -2.90 -13.21
N VAL A 258 -29.59 -2.24 -12.13
CA VAL A 258 -28.49 -1.26 -12.17
C VAL A 258 -27.16 -1.95 -12.48
N LYS A 259 -26.90 -3.12 -11.89
CA LYS A 259 -25.70 -3.94 -12.20
C LYS A 259 -25.72 -4.43 -13.65
N GLU A 260 -26.86 -4.91 -14.12
CA GLU A 260 -27.04 -5.33 -15.51
C GLU A 260 -26.79 -4.17 -16.47
N ALA A 261 -27.40 -3.00 -16.19
CA ALA A 261 -27.18 -1.78 -16.95
C ALA A 261 -25.71 -1.37 -16.97
N LEU A 262 -25.00 -1.47 -15.83
CA LEU A 262 -23.57 -1.16 -15.75
C LEU A 262 -22.74 -2.13 -16.61
N ASN A 263 -23.03 -3.43 -16.53
CA ASN A 263 -22.34 -4.44 -17.34
C ASN A 263 -22.55 -4.21 -18.84
N ILE A 264 -23.80 -3.90 -19.25
CA ILE A 264 -24.12 -3.56 -20.63
C ILE A 264 -23.32 -2.31 -21.03
N TYR A 265 -23.41 -1.23 -20.25
CA TYR A 265 -22.74 0.04 -20.50
C TYR A 265 -21.22 -0.13 -20.70
N LEU A 266 -20.55 -0.86 -19.80
CA LEU A 266 -19.12 -1.12 -19.88
C LEU A 266 -18.71 -1.97 -21.10
N SER A 267 -19.63 -2.77 -21.65
CA SER A 267 -19.39 -3.58 -22.85
C SER A 267 -19.60 -2.81 -24.16
N VAL A 268 -20.29 -1.67 -24.13
CA VAL A 268 -20.61 -0.91 -25.35
C VAL A 268 -19.36 -0.50 -26.15
N PRO A 269 -18.29 0.04 -25.54
CA PRO A 269 -17.11 0.45 -26.30
C PRO A 269 -16.39 -0.69 -27.02
N THR A 270 -16.56 -1.92 -26.55
CA THR A 270 -15.92 -3.11 -27.15
C THR A 270 -16.79 -3.78 -28.21
N ASN A 271 -18.06 -3.39 -28.36
CA ASN A 271 -18.93 -3.90 -29.40
C ASN A 271 -18.55 -3.29 -30.78
N PRO A 272 -18.08 -4.09 -31.74
CA PRO A 272 -17.66 -3.60 -33.05
C PRO A 272 -18.82 -3.10 -33.92
N ASN A 273 -20.05 -3.57 -33.65
CA ASN A 273 -21.23 -3.20 -34.43
C ASN A 273 -21.97 -2.00 -33.84
N PHE A 274 -21.65 -1.57 -32.62
CA PHE A 274 -22.41 -0.55 -31.92
C PHE A 274 -22.53 0.77 -32.69
N GLU A 275 -21.46 1.26 -33.32
CA GLU A 275 -21.50 2.52 -34.08
C GLU A 275 -22.44 2.44 -35.30
N LYS A 276 -22.46 1.27 -35.95
CA LYS A 276 -23.36 1.00 -37.08
C LYS A 276 -24.82 0.88 -36.64
N GLU A 277 -25.05 0.24 -35.50
CA GLU A 277 -26.37 0.11 -34.90
C GLU A 277 -26.89 1.46 -34.40
N ALA A 278 -26.08 2.21 -33.67
CA ALA A 278 -26.43 3.52 -33.12
C ALA A 278 -26.73 4.55 -34.21
N SER A 279 -25.97 4.57 -35.31
CA SER A 279 -26.21 5.48 -36.44
C SER A 279 -27.51 5.19 -37.21
N SER A 280 -28.08 3.98 -37.07
CA SER A 280 -29.37 3.63 -37.65
C SER A 280 -30.56 4.04 -36.77
N GLN A 281 -30.31 4.41 -35.50
CA GLN A 281 -31.34 4.87 -34.58
C GLN A 281 -31.39 6.40 -34.56
N LEU A 282 -32.60 6.96 -34.54
CA LEU A 282 -32.84 8.40 -34.49
C LEU A 282 -33.05 8.93 -33.07
N ASP A 283 -32.92 8.07 -32.07
CA ASP A 283 -33.14 8.43 -30.67
C ASP A 283 -31.97 9.24 -30.09
N VAL A 284 -32.30 10.31 -29.35
CA VAL A 284 -31.32 11.26 -28.80
C VAL A 284 -30.42 10.59 -27.76
N SER A 285 -30.96 9.71 -26.92
CA SER A 285 -30.19 9.00 -25.90
C SER A 285 -29.22 8.02 -26.52
N THR A 286 -29.62 7.31 -27.59
CA THR A 286 -28.69 6.47 -28.37
C THR A 286 -27.57 7.29 -29.00
N MET A 287 -27.86 8.47 -29.55
CA MET A 287 -26.83 9.37 -30.11
C MET A 287 -25.87 9.89 -29.03
N GLN A 288 -26.37 10.22 -27.84
CA GLN A 288 -25.54 10.66 -26.72
C GLN A 288 -24.61 9.54 -26.23
N LEU A 289 -25.14 8.31 -26.07
CA LEU A 289 -24.33 7.14 -25.75
C LEU A 289 -23.24 6.91 -26.81
N ALA A 290 -23.60 7.03 -28.10
CA ALA A 290 -22.65 6.92 -29.20
C ALA A 290 -21.53 7.97 -29.12
N ALA A 291 -21.89 9.23 -28.86
CA ALA A 291 -20.92 10.30 -28.68
C ALA A 291 -19.98 10.03 -27.49
N ASN A 292 -20.51 9.59 -26.35
CA ASN A 292 -19.72 9.25 -25.16
C ASN A 292 -18.74 8.10 -25.43
N VAL A 293 -19.18 7.07 -26.16
CA VAL A 293 -18.34 5.93 -26.56
C VAL A 293 -17.25 6.36 -27.54
N MET A 294 -17.59 7.16 -28.55
CA MET A 294 -16.60 7.70 -29.50
C MET A 294 -15.56 8.57 -28.81
N HIS A 295 -16.01 9.41 -27.88
CA HIS A 295 -15.11 10.25 -27.08
C HIS A 295 -14.14 9.42 -26.25
N LEU A 296 -14.61 8.38 -25.55
CA LEU A 296 -13.74 7.44 -24.84
C LEU A 296 -12.73 6.77 -25.78
N LYS A 297 -13.20 6.22 -26.91
CA LYS A 297 -12.33 5.57 -27.92
C LYS A 297 -11.25 6.52 -28.43
N SER A 298 -11.61 7.77 -28.72
CA SER A 298 -10.68 8.80 -29.17
C SER A 298 -9.59 9.08 -28.11
N GLN A 299 -9.97 9.22 -26.84
CA GLN A 299 -9.01 9.43 -25.76
C GLN A 299 -8.07 8.23 -25.56
N VAL A 300 -8.60 7.00 -25.62
CA VAL A 300 -7.79 5.78 -25.54
C VAL A 300 -6.82 5.67 -26.71
N MET A 301 -7.28 5.94 -27.94
CA MET A 301 -6.44 5.94 -29.13
C MET A 301 -5.32 6.99 -29.02
N MET A 302 -5.64 8.21 -28.56
CA MET A 302 -4.65 9.26 -28.35
C MET A 302 -3.60 8.87 -27.29
N ALA A 303 -4.02 8.23 -26.19
CA ALA A 303 -3.12 7.72 -25.17
C ALA A 303 -2.18 6.65 -25.76
N GLN A 304 -2.70 5.73 -26.57
CA GLN A 304 -1.91 4.71 -27.25
C GLN A 304 -0.90 5.30 -28.24
N SER A 305 -1.30 6.27 -29.07
CA SER A 305 -0.37 6.97 -29.97
C SER A 305 0.73 7.72 -29.20
N THR A 306 0.38 8.28 -28.04
CA THR A 306 1.36 8.94 -27.16
C THR A 306 2.37 7.94 -26.60
N ILE A 307 1.93 6.74 -26.21
CA ILE A 307 2.82 5.65 -25.77
C ILE A 307 3.75 5.24 -26.91
N GLN A 308 3.22 4.98 -28.11
CA GLN A 308 4.03 4.61 -29.28
C GLN A 308 5.07 5.69 -29.63
N MET A 309 4.72 6.97 -29.55
CA MET A 309 5.67 8.07 -29.74
C MET A 309 6.75 8.12 -28.67
N LYS A 310 6.41 7.86 -27.41
CA LYS A 310 7.37 7.79 -26.31
C LYS A 310 8.35 6.65 -26.54
N ASP A 311 7.87 5.47 -26.92
CA ASP A 311 8.70 4.30 -27.18
C ASP A 311 9.66 4.55 -28.35
N ALA A 312 9.16 5.08 -29.48
CA ALA A 312 10.01 5.45 -30.61
C ALA A 312 11.07 6.50 -30.24
N THR A 313 10.73 7.44 -29.35
CA THR A 313 11.68 8.45 -28.85
C THR A 313 12.73 7.80 -27.95
N ILE A 314 12.33 6.87 -27.07
CA ILE A 314 13.25 6.12 -26.21
C ILE A 314 14.24 5.32 -27.07
N GLU A 315 13.75 4.61 -28.09
CA GLU A 315 14.61 3.86 -29.02
C GLU A 315 15.60 4.76 -29.76
N ALA A 316 15.13 5.91 -30.27
CA ALA A 316 15.99 6.89 -30.93
C ALA A 316 17.07 7.45 -29.99
N LEU A 317 16.72 7.75 -28.74
CA LEU A 317 17.66 8.21 -27.72
C LEU A 317 18.66 7.12 -27.33
N GLN A 318 18.24 5.86 -27.26
CA GLN A 318 19.13 4.73 -27.00
C GLN A 318 20.12 4.51 -28.14
N LEU A 319 19.65 4.57 -29.39
CA LEU A 319 20.51 4.48 -30.58
C LEU A 319 21.52 5.62 -30.61
N SER A 320 21.07 6.86 -30.35
CA SER A 320 21.94 8.03 -30.28
C SER A 320 23.01 7.88 -29.20
N ASN A 321 22.63 7.44 -27.99
CA ASN A 321 23.57 7.15 -26.90
C ASN A 321 24.58 6.05 -27.27
N TYR A 322 24.13 5.00 -27.96
CA TYR A 322 25.00 3.95 -28.45
C TYR A 322 26.03 4.50 -29.45
N THR A 323 25.60 5.31 -30.41
CA THR A 323 26.48 5.97 -31.37
C THR A 323 27.47 6.92 -30.68
N TYR A 324 27.03 7.71 -29.69
CA TYR A 324 27.91 8.56 -28.92
C TYR A 324 28.98 7.76 -28.16
N ARG A 325 28.60 6.65 -27.53
CA ARG A 325 29.57 5.76 -26.88
C ARG A 325 30.59 5.19 -27.85
N GLN A 326 30.16 4.72 -29.02
CA GLN A 326 31.10 4.26 -30.06
C GLN A 326 32.06 5.35 -30.51
N MET A 327 31.56 6.59 -30.72
CA MET A 327 32.41 7.72 -31.09
C MET A 327 33.42 8.06 -29.99
N LEU A 328 33.00 8.03 -28.72
CA LEU A 328 33.90 8.25 -27.58
C LEU A 328 34.93 7.13 -27.46
N ASP A 329 34.53 5.87 -27.58
CA ASP A 329 35.44 4.72 -27.58
C ASP A 329 36.47 4.80 -28.72
N ASP A 330 36.06 5.26 -29.90
CA ASP A 330 36.96 5.49 -31.04
C ASP A 330 37.91 6.67 -30.81
N VAL A 331 37.46 7.72 -30.12
CA VAL A 331 38.32 8.83 -29.70
C VAL A 331 39.33 8.35 -28.67
N ASP A 332 38.92 7.57 -27.67
CA ASP A 332 39.80 7.03 -26.64
C ASP A 332 40.81 6.03 -27.25
N LYS A 333 40.39 5.17 -28.18
CA LYS A 333 41.31 4.32 -28.96
C LYS A 333 42.30 5.11 -29.81
N LYS A 334 41.89 6.25 -30.38
CA LYS A 334 42.79 7.16 -31.11
C LYS A 334 43.77 7.88 -30.19
N GLN A 335 43.35 8.24 -28.98
CA GLN A 335 44.21 8.89 -27.97
C GLN A 335 45.14 7.91 -27.24
N ALA A 336 44.76 6.63 -27.13
CA ALA A 336 45.53 5.59 -26.42
C ALA A 336 46.89 5.24 -27.05
N GLY A 337 47.19 5.79 -28.23
CA GLY A 337 48.43 5.57 -28.97
C GLY A 337 48.41 4.31 -29.82
N GLU A 338 49.16 4.34 -30.93
CA GLU A 338 49.25 3.23 -31.89
C GLU A 338 50.60 2.51 -31.72
N ASP A 339 50.57 1.18 -31.78
CA ASP A 339 51.78 0.36 -31.78
C ASP A 339 52.43 0.42 -33.17
N VAL A 340 53.68 0.90 -33.23
CA VAL A 340 54.48 0.90 -34.47
C VAL A 340 55.00 -0.51 -34.76
N ILE A 341 55.31 -1.23 -33.69
CA ILE A 341 55.69 -2.64 -33.67
C ILE A 341 54.88 -3.29 -32.54
N PRO A 342 54.00 -4.27 -32.83
CA PRO A 342 53.11 -4.85 -31.84
C PRO A 342 53.86 -5.31 -30.57
N GLY A 343 53.50 -4.74 -29.42
CA GLY A 343 54.08 -5.11 -28.12
C GLY A 343 55.49 -4.57 -27.80
N ILE A 344 56.12 -3.79 -28.70
CA ILE A 344 57.50 -3.28 -28.48
C ILE A 344 57.54 -1.75 -28.35
N VAL A 345 56.80 -1.01 -29.19
CA VAL A 345 56.86 0.46 -29.21
C VAL A 345 55.48 1.07 -29.45
N LYS A 346 55.02 1.90 -28.50
CA LYS A 346 53.74 2.62 -28.57
C LYS A 346 53.96 4.13 -28.72
N ILE A 347 53.41 4.73 -29.78
CA ILE A 347 53.49 6.18 -29.98
C ILE A 347 52.34 6.86 -29.23
N LYS A 348 52.66 7.82 -28.36
CA LYS A 348 51.69 8.67 -27.66
C LYS A 348 51.78 10.13 -28.15
N ARG A 349 50.76 10.93 -27.79
CA ARG A 349 50.75 12.38 -28.01
C ARG A 349 51.91 13.04 -27.26
N TYR A 350 52.63 13.95 -27.93
CA TYR A 350 53.72 14.73 -27.34
C TYR A 350 53.22 16.13 -26.97
N GLU A 351 53.39 16.55 -25.73
CA GLU A 351 53.07 17.90 -25.26
C GLU A 351 54.35 18.67 -24.91
N GLY A 352 54.58 19.78 -25.63
CA GLY A 352 55.66 20.74 -25.36
C GLY A 352 55.09 22.04 -24.81
N LYS A 353 55.95 22.92 -24.28
CA LYS A 353 55.54 24.25 -23.80
C LYS A 353 55.00 25.10 -24.96
N GLY A 354 53.67 25.16 -25.10
CA GLY A 354 52.97 25.98 -26.09
C GLY A 354 52.42 25.24 -27.31
N PHE A 355 52.62 23.92 -27.44
CA PHE A 355 52.03 23.13 -28.53
C PHE A 355 51.92 21.65 -28.17
N SER A 356 50.95 20.96 -28.77
CA SER A 356 50.81 19.50 -28.68
C SER A 356 50.81 18.89 -30.08
N VAL A 357 51.60 17.84 -30.30
CA VAL A 357 51.66 17.12 -31.59
C VAL A 357 51.17 15.69 -31.38
N ASP A 358 50.16 15.30 -32.17
CA ASP A 358 49.68 13.92 -32.22
C ASP A 358 50.58 13.09 -33.17
N LEU A 359 51.62 12.51 -32.59
CA LEU A 359 52.61 11.72 -33.31
C LEU A 359 52.00 10.44 -33.94
N ALA A 360 50.94 9.89 -33.34
CA ALA A 360 50.28 8.70 -33.86
C ALA A 360 49.54 9.04 -35.17
N GLU A 361 48.81 10.15 -35.21
CA GLU A 361 48.13 10.60 -36.43
C GLU A 361 49.11 11.01 -37.53
N LEU A 362 50.23 11.64 -37.16
CA LEU A 362 51.29 12.02 -38.09
C LEU A 362 51.92 10.78 -38.74
N PHE A 363 52.16 9.73 -37.96
CA PHE A 363 52.64 8.44 -38.44
C PHE A 363 51.64 7.76 -39.40
N ARG A 364 50.34 7.73 -39.06
CA ARG A 364 49.29 7.18 -39.96
C ARG A 364 49.25 7.87 -41.32
N ARG A 365 49.44 9.20 -41.35
CA ARG A 365 49.45 9.97 -42.60
C ARG A 365 50.70 9.69 -43.44
N MET A 366 51.86 9.52 -42.80
CA MET A 366 53.09 9.13 -43.50
C MET A 366 52.97 7.72 -44.07
N LYS A 367 52.46 6.75 -43.30
CA LYS A 367 52.26 5.36 -43.77
C LYS A 367 51.33 5.29 -44.98
N ARG A 368 50.24 6.09 -45.00
CA ARG A 368 49.32 6.18 -46.15
C ARG A 368 49.95 6.78 -47.42
N LYS A 369 50.98 7.61 -47.29
CA LYS A 369 51.71 8.20 -48.43
C LYS A 369 52.90 7.35 -48.90
N LEU A 370 53.53 6.60 -48.01
CA LEU A 370 54.69 5.75 -48.30
C LEU A 370 54.31 4.31 -48.69
N GLY A 371 53.09 3.86 -48.38
CA GLY A 371 52.56 2.56 -48.75
C GLY A 371 51.75 2.53 -50.05
N LYS A 372 51.92 3.53 -50.93
CA LYS A 372 51.42 3.54 -52.31
C LYS A 372 52.56 3.40 -53.29
#